data_AF-A0A520HUD7-F1
#
_entry.id   AF-A0A520HUD7-F1
#
_cell.length_a   1.000
_cell.length_b   1.000
_cell.length_c   1.000
_cell.angle_alpha   90.00
_cell.angle_beta   90.00
_cell.angle_gamma   90.00
#
_symmetry.space_group_name_H-M   'P 1'
#
loop_
_entity.id
_entity.type
_entity.pdbx_description
1 polymer ?
#
loop_
_entity_poly.entity_id
_entity_poly.type
_entity_poly.pdbx_seq_one_letter_code
_entity_poly.pdbx_strand_id
1 'polypeptide(L)'
;DKLWTSRNWASHRILATGGDTARFEVDYAPWPVDLVRRVSERRSFALPMGSHFTRMVSTLTSDTAEPLVVGIGIAKKRGGQRVVRDAKTGRLTVHEAVDPAHGAMSVTVAADPAQVRGFAEDADNYLLLLAVTPGRPFAYYTGYGWDRGLDIASAADWDALVARTRFDFSPR
;
A
#
# COMPACT_ATOMS: atom_id res chain seq x y z
N ASP A 1 19.23 3.29 -8.03
CA ASP A 1 17.82 3.68 -8.26
C ASP A 1 17.37 4.71 -7.25
N LYS A 2 16.59 5.70 -7.67
CA LYS A 2 16.05 6.79 -6.83
C LYS A 2 14.54 6.65 -6.73
N LEU A 3 13.98 6.78 -5.53
CA LEU A 3 12.54 6.86 -5.33
C LEU A 3 12.03 8.25 -5.71
N TRP A 4 11.09 8.31 -6.67
CA TRP A 4 10.41 9.53 -7.09
C TRP A 4 9.00 9.54 -6.49
N THR A 5 8.73 10.47 -5.58
CA THR A 5 7.48 10.51 -4.83
C THR A 5 6.58 11.65 -5.27
N SER A 6 5.28 11.41 -5.20
CA SER A 6 4.30 12.50 -5.19
C SER A 6 4.48 13.34 -3.93
N ARG A 7 4.04 14.60 -3.97
CA ARG A 7 3.82 15.38 -2.74
C ARG A 7 2.48 14.98 -2.10
N ASN A 8 1.95 15.84 -1.23
CA ASN A 8 0.57 15.71 -0.76
C ASN A 8 -0.43 15.75 -1.92
N TRP A 9 -1.60 15.17 -1.71
CA TRP A 9 -2.72 15.27 -2.65
C TRP A 9 -3.18 16.74 -2.79
N ALA A 10 -3.68 17.09 -3.97
CA ALA A 10 -4.08 18.44 -4.33
C ALA A 10 -5.59 18.68 -4.12
N SER A 11 -6.40 17.66 -4.35
CA SER A 11 -7.85 17.70 -4.17
C SER A 11 -8.37 16.35 -3.68
N HIS A 12 -9.56 16.36 -3.10
CA HIS A 12 -10.27 15.16 -2.68
C HIS A 12 -11.75 15.24 -3.03
N ARG A 13 -12.39 14.07 -3.11
CA ARG A 13 -13.82 13.93 -3.28
C ARG A 13 -14.33 12.78 -2.42
N ILE A 14 -15.32 13.06 -1.59
CA ILE A 14 -16.02 12.04 -0.82
C ILE A 14 -17.04 11.35 -1.74
N LEU A 15 -17.03 10.02 -1.79
CA LEU A 15 -17.93 9.23 -2.63
C LEU A 15 -19.04 8.56 -1.82
N ALA A 16 -18.74 8.13 -0.59
CA ALA A 16 -19.70 7.54 0.33
C ALA A 16 -19.27 7.72 1.79
N THR A 17 -20.20 8.17 2.64
CA THR A 17 -20.01 8.37 4.09
C THR A 17 -21.04 7.56 4.88
N GLY A 18 -20.88 6.24 4.96
CA GLY A 18 -21.70 5.39 5.83
C GLY A 18 -22.14 4.07 5.21
N GLY A 19 -22.93 3.31 5.98
CA GLY A 19 -23.25 1.92 5.66
C GLY A 19 -22.03 1.01 5.86
N ASP A 20 -21.89 0.01 5.00
CA ASP A 20 -20.85 -1.02 5.15
C ASP A 20 -19.48 -0.59 4.60
N THR A 21 -19.35 0.58 3.96
CA THR A 21 -18.07 1.04 3.39
C THR A 21 -18.00 2.56 3.25
N ALA A 22 -16.95 3.17 3.78
CA ALA A 22 -16.58 4.55 3.44
C ALA A 22 -15.73 4.59 2.17
N ARG A 23 -16.01 5.53 1.26
CA ARG A 23 -15.25 5.70 0.01
C ARG A 23 -14.93 7.16 -0.27
N PHE A 24 -13.71 7.41 -0.71
CA PHE A 24 -13.27 8.73 -1.18
C PHE A 24 -12.17 8.58 -2.23
N GLU A 25 -11.93 9.66 -2.97
CA GLU A 25 -10.86 9.77 -3.96
C GLU A 25 -9.99 10.97 -3.64
N VAL A 26 -8.73 10.90 -4.05
CA VAL A 26 -7.81 12.02 -4.07
C VAL A 26 -7.11 12.11 -5.43
N ASP A 27 -6.78 13.32 -5.84
CA ASP A 27 -5.93 13.57 -6.99
C ASP A 27 -4.61 14.18 -6.54
N TYR A 28 -3.51 13.64 -7.05
CA TYR A 28 -2.16 14.15 -6.84
C TYR A 28 -1.75 15.01 -8.05
N ALA A 29 -1.21 16.19 -7.77
CA ALA A 29 -0.65 17.06 -8.81
C ALA A 29 0.54 16.38 -9.49
N PRO A 30 0.83 16.68 -10.77
CA PRO A 30 1.92 16.03 -11.49
C PRO A 30 3.30 16.23 -10.82
N TRP A 31 4.12 15.18 -10.79
CA TRP A 31 5.51 15.20 -10.32
C TRP A 31 6.46 14.59 -11.36
N PRO A 32 7.75 14.97 -11.33
CA PRO A 32 8.74 14.39 -12.22
C PRO A 32 9.13 12.98 -11.77
N VAL A 33 9.27 12.07 -12.73
CA VAL A 33 9.95 10.79 -12.59
C VAL A 33 11.14 10.85 -13.53
N ASP A 34 12.34 10.97 -12.98
CA ASP A 34 13.54 11.33 -13.74
C ASP A 34 13.44 12.72 -14.41
N LEU A 35 14.34 13.03 -15.34
CA LEU A 35 14.42 14.33 -16.01
C LEU A 35 13.35 14.56 -17.09
N VAL A 36 12.75 13.48 -17.62
CA VAL A 36 11.99 13.55 -18.89
C VAL A 36 10.53 13.16 -18.79
N ARG A 37 10.09 12.62 -17.66
CA ARG A 37 8.75 12.04 -17.52
C ARG A 37 7.99 12.70 -16.40
N ARG A 38 6.72 13.03 -16.65
CA ARG A 38 5.82 13.61 -15.66
C ARG A 38 4.65 12.70 -15.41
N VAL A 39 4.43 12.37 -14.15
CA VAL A 39 3.37 11.44 -13.71
C VAL A 39 2.41 12.18 -12.79
N SER A 40 1.11 11.90 -12.91
CA SER A 40 0.10 12.25 -11.90
C SER A 40 -0.68 11.02 -11.48
N GLU A 41 -1.45 11.12 -10.41
CA GLU A 41 -2.22 9.98 -9.90
C GLU A 41 -3.59 10.43 -9.41
N ARG A 42 -4.60 9.62 -9.74
CA ARG A 42 -5.85 9.56 -8.97
C ARG A 42 -5.86 8.27 -8.17
N ARG A 43 -6.22 8.37 -6.90
CA ARG A 43 -6.36 7.21 -6.01
C ARG A 43 -7.71 7.21 -5.33
N SER A 44 -8.45 6.12 -5.48
CA SER A 44 -9.66 5.84 -4.70
C SER A 44 -9.33 4.97 -3.49
N PHE A 45 -10.02 5.22 -2.38
CA PHE A 45 -9.91 4.47 -1.14
C PHE A 45 -11.28 3.90 -0.81
N ALA A 46 -11.33 2.63 -0.43
CA ALA A 46 -12.49 1.99 0.14
C ALA A 46 -12.12 1.35 1.48
N LEU A 47 -12.87 1.70 2.52
CA LEU A 47 -12.68 1.24 3.89
C LEU A 47 -13.94 0.48 4.31
N PRO A 48 -14.00 -0.85 4.07
CA PRO A 48 -15.11 -1.68 4.52
C PRO A 48 -15.15 -1.72 6.06
N MET A 49 -16.36 -1.65 6.62
CA MET A 49 -16.54 -1.78 8.06
C MET A 49 -16.05 -3.15 8.56
N GLY A 50 -15.33 -3.16 9.68
CA GLY A 50 -14.78 -4.37 10.28
C GLY A 50 -13.57 -4.98 9.56
N SER A 51 -13.07 -4.34 8.49
CA SER A 51 -11.85 -4.77 7.80
C SER A 51 -10.60 -4.14 8.40
N HIS A 52 -9.54 -4.93 8.55
CA HIS A 52 -8.19 -4.41 8.83
C HIS A 52 -7.52 -3.76 7.61
N PHE A 53 -8.10 -3.95 6.42
CA PHE A 53 -7.52 -3.51 5.16
C PHE A 53 -8.35 -2.39 4.53
N THR A 54 -7.63 -1.34 4.12
CA THR A 54 -8.12 -0.36 3.15
C THR A 54 -7.76 -0.84 1.76
N ARG A 55 -8.74 -0.84 0.85
CA ARG A 55 -8.49 -1.07 -0.58
C ARG A 55 -8.16 0.25 -1.24
N MET A 56 -7.09 0.28 -1.99
CA MET A 56 -6.71 1.38 -2.87
C MET A 56 -6.83 0.95 -4.33
N VAL A 57 -7.35 1.83 -5.17
CA VAL A 57 -7.22 1.71 -6.63
C VAL A 57 -6.57 2.98 -7.14
N SER A 58 -5.40 2.83 -7.75
CA SER A 58 -4.61 3.93 -8.29
C SER A 58 -4.64 3.90 -9.81
N THR A 59 -4.81 5.07 -10.41
CA THR A 59 -4.59 5.28 -11.85
C THR A 59 -3.52 6.34 -12.02
N LEU A 60 -2.37 5.92 -12.55
CA LEU A 60 -1.26 6.83 -12.85
C LEU A 60 -1.41 7.32 -14.29
N THR A 61 -1.37 8.63 -14.51
CA THR A 61 -1.29 9.24 -15.84
C THR A 61 0.15 9.69 -16.09
N SER A 62 0.59 9.63 -17.34
CA SER A 62 1.96 9.96 -17.74
C SER A 62 1.96 10.63 -19.11
N ASP A 63 2.93 11.50 -19.35
CA ASP A 63 3.20 12.09 -20.67
C ASP A 63 3.79 11.09 -21.68
N THR A 64 4.34 9.97 -21.19
CA THR A 64 4.69 8.79 -22.01
C THR A 64 3.77 7.59 -21.73
N ALA A 65 3.61 6.71 -22.72
CA ALA A 65 2.84 5.46 -22.59
C ALA A 65 3.65 4.27 -22.04
N GLU A 66 4.95 4.44 -21.81
CA GLU A 66 5.83 3.36 -21.35
C GLU A 66 5.41 2.85 -19.95
N PRO A 67 5.60 1.55 -19.64
CA PRO A 67 5.35 1.05 -18.30
C PRO A 67 6.14 1.80 -17.21
N LEU A 68 5.64 1.73 -15.99
CA LEU A 68 6.24 2.29 -14.78
C LEU A 68 6.50 1.16 -13.79
N VAL A 69 7.59 1.28 -13.02
CA VAL A 69 7.76 0.52 -11.78
C VAL A 69 7.34 1.42 -10.63
N VAL A 70 6.28 1.04 -9.92
CA VAL A 70 5.77 1.76 -8.75
C VAL A 70 6.16 1.03 -7.49
N GLY A 71 6.74 1.76 -6.53
CA GLY A 71 6.99 1.27 -5.18
C GLY A 71 5.82 1.63 -4.25
N ILE A 72 5.20 0.63 -3.64
CA ILE A 72 4.26 0.84 -2.52
C ILE A 72 5.04 0.61 -1.22
N GLY A 73 5.12 1.67 -0.40
CA GLY A 73 6.06 1.73 0.72
C GLY A 73 5.44 1.51 2.10
N ILE A 74 6.22 0.88 2.98
CA ILE A 74 6.05 0.91 4.44
C ILE A 74 7.27 1.61 5.03
N ALA A 75 7.05 2.67 5.81
CA ALA A 75 8.12 3.42 6.44
C ALA A 75 8.87 2.57 7.48
N LYS A 76 10.19 2.66 7.47
CA LYS A 76 11.06 2.09 8.50
C LYS A 76 10.84 2.83 9.81
N LYS A 77 10.87 2.10 10.92
CA LYS A 77 10.76 2.64 12.27
C LYS A 77 12.06 2.38 13.02
N ARG A 78 12.34 3.24 14.00
CA ARG A 78 13.44 2.99 14.93
C ARG A 78 13.10 1.79 15.80
N GLY A 79 14.11 1.02 16.18
CA GLY A 79 13.93 -0.25 16.89
C GLY A 79 14.04 -1.46 15.97
N GLY A 80 13.97 -2.65 16.54
CA GLY A 80 14.01 -3.89 15.75
C GLY A 80 12.74 -4.04 14.91
N GLN A 81 12.88 -4.40 13.64
CA GLN A 81 11.77 -4.74 12.75
C GLN A 81 12.05 -6.06 12.04
N ARG A 82 11.04 -6.92 11.93
CA ARG A 82 11.07 -8.12 11.08
C ARG A 82 10.30 -7.85 9.80
N VAL A 83 10.95 -8.06 8.66
CA VAL A 83 10.34 -7.84 7.34
C VAL A 83 10.13 -9.18 6.64
N VAL A 84 8.93 -9.39 6.12
CA VAL A 84 8.56 -10.54 5.31
C VAL A 84 8.25 -10.07 3.90
N ARG A 85 8.92 -10.67 2.92
CA ARG A 85 8.78 -10.38 1.49
C ARG A 85 8.35 -11.65 0.78
N ASP A 86 7.12 -11.69 0.31
CA ASP A 86 6.57 -12.84 -0.41
C ASP A 86 6.04 -12.41 -1.78
N ALA A 87 6.85 -12.61 -2.82
CA ALA A 87 6.46 -12.32 -4.19
C ALA A 87 5.37 -13.27 -4.70
N LYS A 88 5.30 -14.51 -4.20
CA LYS A 88 4.33 -15.51 -4.67
C LYS A 88 2.91 -15.11 -4.30
N THR A 89 2.73 -14.52 -3.12
CA THR A 89 1.45 -14.02 -2.65
C THR A 89 1.30 -12.51 -2.80
N GLY A 90 2.35 -11.80 -3.25
CA GLY A 90 2.35 -10.36 -3.47
C GLY A 90 2.24 -9.55 -2.18
N ARG A 91 2.97 -9.97 -1.13
CA ARG A 91 2.91 -9.38 0.21
C ARG A 91 4.24 -8.81 0.65
N LEU A 92 4.18 -7.63 1.24
CA LEU A 92 5.25 -7.04 2.04
C LEU A 92 4.67 -6.78 3.43
N THR A 93 5.17 -7.49 4.44
CA THR A 93 4.75 -7.31 5.84
C THR A 93 5.93 -6.84 6.68
N VAL A 94 5.69 -5.86 7.56
CA VAL A 94 6.67 -5.39 8.54
C VAL A 94 6.05 -5.53 9.92
N HIS A 95 6.76 -6.23 10.82
CA HIS A 95 6.41 -6.33 12.23
C HIS A 95 7.40 -5.52 13.04
N GLU A 96 6.89 -4.65 13.89
CA GLU A 96 7.69 -3.96 14.90
C GLU A 96 8.04 -4.92 16.04
N ALA A 97 9.15 -4.66 16.72
CA ALA A 97 9.42 -5.29 18.01
C ALA A 97 8.39 -4.83 19.05
N VAL A 98 8.03 -5.73 19.97
CA VAL A 98 7.09 -5.42 21.04
C VAL A 98 7.69 -4.39 21.99
N ASP A 99 7.01 -3.26 22.11
CA ASP A 99 7.25 -2.28 23.17
C ASP A 99 6.39 -2.64 24.40
N PRO A 100 6.98 -2.77 25.62
CA PRO A 100 6.22 -3.14 26.81
C PRO A 100 5.10 -2.15 27.19
N ALA A 101 5.25 -0.87 26.86
CA ALA A 101 4.27 0.16 27.17
C ALA A 101 3.25 0.38 26.04
N HIS A 102 3.68 0.25 24.78
CA HIS A 102 2.87 0.64 23.62
C HIS A 102 2.46 -0.53 22.72
N GLY A 103 2.99 -1.74 22.95
CA GLY A 103 2.75 -2.90 22.08
C GLY A 103 3.56 -2.86 20.78
N ALA A 104 3.09 -3.57 19.77
CA ALA A 104 3.72 -3.69 18.45
C ALA A 104 2.69 -3.58 17.33
N MET A 105 3.04 -2.86 16.26
CA MET A 105 2.27 -2.90 15.02
C MET A 105 2.82 -3.91 14.02
N SER A 106 1.92 -4.52 13.27
CA SER A 106 2.22 -5.25 12.04
C SER A 106 1.50 -4.57 10.88
N VAL A 107 2.20 -4.27 9.80
CA VAL A 107 1.64 -3.59 8.62
C VAL A 107 1.90 -4.44 7.40
N THR A 108 0.88 -4.63 6.56
CA THR A 108 1.02 -5.36 5.28
C THR A 108 0.56 -4.49 4.12
N VAL A 109 1.39 -4.46 3.07
CA VAL A 109 0.98 -4.11 1.71
C VAL A 109 0.69 -5.40 0.94
N ALA A 110 -0.45 -5.42 0.27
CA ALA A 110 -0.91 -6.53 -0.54
C ALA A 110 -1.24 -6.06 -1.96
N ALA A 111 -0.61 -6.66 -2.97
CA ALA A 111 -0.88 -6.39 -4.38
C ALA A 111 -1.14 -7.69 -5.18
N ASP A 112 -1.56 -7.54 -6.42
CA ASP A 112 -1.66 -8.65 -7.37
C ASP A 112 -0.27 -9.27 -7.61
N PRO A 113 -0.05 -10.57 -7.28
CA PRO A 113 1.21 -11.25 -7.53
C PRO A 113 1.69 -11.15 -8.99
N ALA A 114 0.78 -11.08 -9.97
CA ALA A 114 1.12 -10.96 -11.39
C ALA A 114 1.80 -9.62 -11.74
N GLN A 115 1.54 -8.58 -10.94
CA GLN A 115 2.14 -7.25 -11.12
C GLN A 115 3.47 -7.11 -10.38
N VAL A 116 3.80 -8.02 -9.45
CA VAL A 116 5.03 -7.91 -8.64
C VAL A 116 6.26 -8.04 -9.52
N ARG A 117 7.21 -7.13 -9.31
CA ARG A 117 8.55 -7.14 -9.92
C ARG A 117 9.67 -7.36 -8.94
N GLY A 118 9.36 -7.26 -7.65
CA GLY A 118 10.29 -7.57 -6.58
C GLY A 118 10.09 -6.63 -5.39
N PHE A 119 11.16 -6.45 -4.64
CA PHE A 119 11.20 -5.61 -3.46
C PHE A 119 12.45 -4.76 -3.52
N ALA A 120 12.37 -3.56 -2.96
CA ALA A 120 13.51 -2.68 -2.76
C ALA A 120 13.41 -2.04 -1.37
N GLU A 121 14.42 -1.28 -1.01
CA GLU A 121 14.39 -0.41 0.15
C GLU A 121 15.33 0.78 -0.07
N ASP A 122 15.02 1.88 0.60
CA ASP A 122 15.93 3.01 0.77
C ASP A 122 16.22 3.22 2.27
N ALA A 123 16.76 4.37 2.64
CA ALA A 123 17.06 4.69 4.03
C ALA A 123 15.81 4.68 4.92
N ASP A 124 14.64 4.99 4.37
CA ASP A 124 13.42 5.31 5.12
C ASP A 124 12.27 4.33 4.84
N ASN A 125 12.35 3.50 3.81
CA ASN A 125 11.21 2.72 3.32
C ASN A 125 11.59 1.28 2.94
N TYR A 126 10.67 0.36 3.22
CA TYR A 126 10.57 -0.93 2.54
C TYR A 126 9.56 -0.82 1.40
N LEU A 127 9.89 -1.31 0.21
CA LEU A 127 9.08 -1.13 -1.00
C LEU A 127 8.68 -2.47 -1.62
N LEU A 128 7.39 -2.62 -1.93
CA LEU A 128 6.88 -3.62 -2.88
C LEU A 128 6.84 -2.99 -4.26
N LEU A 129 7.53 -3.58 -5.24
CA LEU A 129 7.64 -3.05 -6.60
C LEU A 129 6.60 -3.69 -7.52
N LEU A 130 5.81 -2.86 -8.20
CA LEU A 130 4.77 -3.27 -9.13
C LEU A 130 5.05 -2.74 -10.54
N ALA A 131 4.85 -3.56 -11.56
CA ALA A 131 4.77 -3.10 -12.94
C ALA A 131 3.36 -2.60 -13.24
N VAL A 132 3.25 -1.33 -13.65
CA VAL A 132 1.98 -0.68 -13.96
C VAL A 132 2.05 0.02 -15.31
N THR A 133 0.91 0.14 -15.97
CA THR A 133 0.79 0.85 -17.26
C THR A 133 0.04 2.15 -17.05
N PRO A 134 0.55 3.29 -17.54
CA PRO A 134 -0.18 4.55 -17.46
C PRO A 134 -1.61 4.46 -18.02
N GLY A 135 -2.54 5.15 -17.38
CA GLY A 135 -3.97 5.15 -17.72
C GLY A 135 -4.72 3.87 -17.33
N ARG A 136 -4.03 2.82 -16.88
CA ARG A 136 -4.67 1.59 -16.39
C ARG A 136 -4.74 1.58 -14.86
N PRO A 137 -5.93 1.47 -14.26
CA PRO A 137 -6.06 1.30 -12.82
C PRO A 137 -5.43 0.00 -12.34
N PHE A 138 -4.85 0.02 -11.14
CA PHE A 138 -4.40 -1.16 -10.41
C PHE A 138 -4.81 -1.06 -8.95
N ALA A 139 -5.19 -2.20 -8.38
CA ALA A 139 -5.62 -2.29 -7.00
C ALA A 139 -4.51 -2.83 -6.10
N TYR A 140 -4.45 -2.32 -4.88
CA TYR A 140 -3.63 -2.85 -3.81
C TYR A 140 -4.32 -2.55 -2.47
N TYR A 141 -3.83 -3.16 -1.41
CA TYR A 141 -4.37 -2.97 -0.07
C TYR A 141 -3.25 -2.63 0.88
N THR A 142 -3.58 -1.82 1.87
CA THR A 142 -2.75 -1.66 3.07
C THR A 142 -3.59 -1.99 4.28
N GLY A 143 -3.04 -2.76 5.20
CA GLY A 143 -3.69 -3.06 6.46
C GLY A 143 -2.70 -3.12 7.60
N TYR A 144 -3.22 -3.04 8.81
CA TYR A 144 -2.41 -3.17 10.01
C TYR A 144 -3.15 -3.89 11.14
N GLY A 145 -2.37 -4.48 12.04
CA GLY A 145 -2.79 -5.02 13.31
C GLY A 145 -1.93 -4.44 14.43
N TRP A 146 -2.53 -4.22 15.60
CA TRP A 146 -1.85 -3.76 16.81
C TRP A 146 -2.13 -4.78 17.91
N ASP A 147 -1.08 -5.28 18.57
CA ASP A 147 -1.19 -6.35 19.58
C ASP A 147 -1.90 -5.95 20.88
N ARG A 148 -2.15 -4.65 21.09
CA ARG A 148 -3.05 -4.12 22.14
C ARG A 148 -4.46 -3.80 21.63
N GLY A 149 -4.74 -4.10 20.37
CA GLY A 149 -6.07 -3.99 19.78
C GLY A 149 -7.00 -5.13 20.20
N LEU A 150 -8.21 -5.15 19.65
CA LEU A 150 -9.23 -6.15 19.99
C LEU A 150 -9.02 -7.48 19.25
N ASP A 151 -8.62 -7.42 17.98
CA ASP A 151 -8.72 -8.57 17.06
C ASP A 151 -7.38 -9.29 16.79
N ILE A 152 -6.26 -8.63 17.11
CA ILE A 152 -4.90 -9.11 16.81
C ILE A 152 -4.10 -9.04 18.09
N ALA A 153 -3.65 -10.18 18.62
CA ALA A 153 -2.89 -10.24 19.88
C ALA A 153 -1.38 -10.43 19.65
N SER A 154 -0.97 -10.70 18.42
CA SER A 154 0.43 -10.95 18.08
C SER A 154 0.73 -10.76 16.59
N ALA A 155 2.02 -10.68 16.27
CA ALA A 155 2.50 -10.73 14.88
C ALA A 155 2.06 -12.02 14.15
N ALA A 156 1.96 -13.15 14.87
CA ALA A 156 1.53 -14.42 14.29
C ALA A 156 0.04 -14.40 13.94
N ASP A 157 -0.81 -13.78 14.78
CA ASP A 157 -2.23 -13.62 14.47
C ASP A 157 -2.45 -12.72 13.25
N TRP A 158 -1.62 -11.67 13.11
CA TRP A 158 -1.59 -10.83 11.92
C TRP A 158 -1.21 -11.62 10.67
N ASP A 159 -0.12 -12.39 10.71
CA ASP A 159 0.31 -13.23 9.59
C ASP A 159 -0.78 -14.24 9.19
N ALA A 160 -1.47 -14.83 10.17
CA ALA A 160 -2.60 -15.72 9.93
C ALA A 160 -3.82 -15.00 9.34
N LEU A 161 -4.10 -13.74 9.72
CA LEU A 161 -5.15 -12.92 9.11
C LEU A 161 -4.82 -12.60 7.66
N VAL A 162 -3.60 -12.13 7.40
CA VAL A 162 -3.13 -11.82 6.04
C VAL A 162 -3.24 -13.04 5.13
N ALA A 163 -2.79 -14.21 5.61
CA ALA A 163 -2.79 -15.44 4.83
C ALA A 163 -4.20 -15.93 4.45
N ARG A 164 -5.21 -15.75 5.32
CA ARG A 164 -6.60 -16.14 5.05
C ARG A 164 -7.41 -15.07 4.29
N THR A 165 -6.92 -13.83 4.26
CA THR A 165 -7.63 -12.72 3.61
C THR A 165 -7.64 -12.91 2.10
N ARG A 166 -8.84 -12.89 1.51
CA ARG A 166 -9.01 -12.88 0.05
C ARG A 166 -9.03 -11.43 -0.42
N PHE A 167 -8.06 -11.08 -1.24
CA PHE A 167 -7.95 -9.74 -1.82
C PHE A 167 -8.50 -9.74 -3.24
N ASP A 168 -9.39 -8.79 -3.56
CA ASP A 168 -9.83 -8.54 -4.92
C ASP A 168 -8.97 -7.44 -5.56
N PHE A 169 -8.13 -7.84 -6.52
CA PHE A 169 -7.27 -6.94 -7.29
C PHE A 169 -7.88 -6.50 -8.61
N SER A 170 -9.16 -6.82 -8.86
CA SER A 170 -9.87 -6.26 -10.01
C SER A 170 -9.76 -4.74 -9.98
N PRO A 171 -9.70 -4.05 -11.14
CA PRO A 171 -9.61 -2.59 -11.17
C PRO A 171 -10.95 -1.88 -10.93
N ARG A 172 -12.04 -2.63 -10.69
CA ARG A 172 -13.41 -2.11 -10.60
C ARG A 172 -13.83 -1.79 -9.17
#